data_AF-A0A851GVS9-F1
#
_entry.id   AF-A0A851GVS9-F1
#
_cell.length_a   1.000
_cell.length_b   1.000
_cell.length_c   1.000
_cell.angle_alpha   90.00
_cell.angle_beta   90.00
_cell.angle_gamma   90.00
#
_symmetry.space_group_name_H-M   'P 1'
#
loop_
_entity.id
_entity.type
_entity.pdbx_description
1 polymer ?
#
loop_
_entity_poly.entity_id
_entity_poly.type
_entity_poly.pdbx_seq_one_letter_code
_entity_poly.pdbx_strand_id
1 'polypeptide(L)'
;MADLKEELIKVYREQQYKYTYYIIALCVAAIGFVVTQTIGKPIKYIQIPLGGAVAAWCISIFCGLRFIQYQISGLYNNVEYLKIQDGTSEMIAYNKGLIPQALNMMREILEKNGNKASKLANWQDWCFYLGIFLFIVWHILEMTQTAPAC
;
A
#
# COMPACT_ATOMS: atom_id res chain seq x y z
N MET A 1 -10.76 -0.27 30.24
CA MET A 1 -10.69 -1.32 29.19
C MET A 1 -10.98 -0.77 27.79
N ALA A 2 -11.92 0.17 27.63
CA ALA A 2 -12.15 0.86 26.35
C ALA A 2 -10.92 1.67 25.89
N ASP A 3 -10.30 2.43 26.80
CA ASP A 3 -9.16 3.29 26.49
C ASP A 3 -7.94 2.50 25.96
N LEU A 4 -7.63 1.36 26.59
CA LEU A 4 -6.55 0.47 26.15
C LEU A 4 -6.79 -0.06 24.73
N LYS A 5 -8.04 -0.38 24.38
CA LYS A 5 -8.38 -0.89 23.06
C LYS A 5 -8.19 0.18 21.99
N GLU A 6 -8.59 1.41 22.28
CA GLU A 6 -8.41 2.55 21.37
C GLU A 6 -6.93 2.88 21.16
N GLU A 7 -6.15 2.90 22.24
CA GLU A 7 -4.71 3.11 22.18
C GLU A 7 -4.01 2.04 21.34
N LEU A 8 -4.35 0.76 21.55
CA LEU A 8 -3.78 -0.34 20.77
C LEU A 8 -4.11 -0.24 19.27
N ILE A 9 -5.35 0.14 18.92
CA ILE A 9 -5.75 0.36 17.52
C ILE A 9 -4.96 1.52 16.91
N LYS A 10 -4.74 2.60 17.67
CA LYS A 10 -3.96 3.75 17.21
C LYS A 10 -2.52 3.35 16.92
N VAL A 11 -1.86 2.66 17.86
CA VAL A 11 -0.49 2.16 17.70
C VAL A 11 -0.40 1.22 16.50
N TYR A 12 -1.34 0.28 16.35
CA TYR A 12 -1.36 -0.64 15.22
C TYR A 12 -1.41 0.09 13.87
N ARG A 13 -2.31 1.08 13.72
CA ARG A 13 -2.42 1.87 12.49
C ARG A 13 -1.13 2.62 12.20
N GLU A 14 -0.52 3.22 13.22
CA GLU A 14 0.74 3.95 13.07
C GLU A 14 1.88 3.05 12.58
N GLN A 15 2.00 1.84 13.14
CA GLN A 15 2.97 0.85 12.70
C GLN A 15 2.71 0.41 11.25
N GLN A 16 1.45 0.22 10.88
CA GLN A 16 1.07 -0.14 9.51
C GLN A 16 1.50 0.92 8.50
N TYR A 17 1.29 2.21 8.80
CA TYR A 17 1.76 3.30 7.94
C TYR A 17 3.28 3.31 7.77
N LYS A 18 4.01 3.22 8.90
CA LYS A 18 5.48 3.19 8.89
C LYS A 18 5.99 2.03 8.03
N TYR A 19 5.41 0.85 8.18
CA TYR A 19 5.73 -0.32 7.38
C TYR A 19 5.47 -0.10 5.88
N THR A 20 4.31 0.44 5.49
CA THR A 20 4.01 0.77 4.09
C THR A 20 5.02 1.74 3.49
N TYR A 21 5.39 2.80 4.20
CA TYR A 21 6.41 3.76 3.73
C TYR A 21 7.78 3.10 3.57
N TYR A 22 8.14 2.20 4.49
CA TYR A 22 9.39 1.46 4.42
C TYR A 22 9.47 0.59 3.16
N ILE A 23 8.39 -0.14 2.82
CA ILE A 23 8.32 -0.94 1.59
C ILE A 23 8.41 -0.06 0.34
N ILE A 24 7.71 1.08 0.31
CA ILE A 24 7.77 2.00 -0.83
C ILE A 24 9.22 2.47 -1.04
N ALA A 25 9.90 2.87 0.04
CA ALA A 25 11.30 3.30 -0.03
C ALA A 25 12.22 2.18 -0.52
N LEU A 26 12.04 0.94 -0.03
CA LEU A 26 12.79 -0.23 -0.49
C LEU A 26 12.56 -0.50 -1.98
N CYS A 27 11.32 -0.41 -2.47
CA CYS A 27 11.01 -0.57 -3.89
C CYS A 27 11.73 0.49 -4.74
N VAL A 28 11.68 1.76 -4.34
CA VAL A 28 12.36 2.85 -5.07
C VAL A 28 13.89 2.63 -5.08
N ALA A 29 14.48 2.24 -3.95
CA ALA A 29 15.90 1.93 -3.86
C ALA A 29 16.28 0.74 -4.76
N ALA A 30 15.47 -0.33 -4.76
CA ALA A 30 15.69 -1.50 -5.59
C ALA A 30 15.60 -1.18 -7.09
N ILE A 31 14.62 -0.36 -7.51
CA ILE A 31 14.51 0.13 -8.88
C ILE A 31 15.74 0.95 -9.26
N GLY A 32 16.17 1.88 -8.39
CA GLY A 32 17.39 2.66 -8.62
C GLY A 32 18.63 1.79 -8.79
N PHE A 33 18.77 0.75 -7.96
CA PHE A 33 19.86 -0.23 -8.07
C PHE A 33 19.81 -1.03 -9.38
N VAL A 34 18.62 -1.45 -9.82
CA VAL A 34 18.48 -2.13 -11.12
C VAL A 34 18.87 -1.22 -12.27
N VAL A 35 18.48 0.06 -12.22
CA VAL A 35 18.86 1.04 -13.24
C VAL A 35 20.37 1.17 -13.31
N THR A 36 21.08 1.32 -12.19
CA THR A 36 22.55 1.45 -12.22
C THR A 36 23.24 0.19 -12.74
N GLN A 37 22.72 -1.00 -12.43
CA GLN A 37 23.28 -2.28 -12.89
C GLN A 37 23.05 -2.56 -14.40
N THR A 38 22.14 -1.82 -15.03
CA THR A 38 21.76 -2.00 -16.45
C THR A 38 22.32 -0.93 -17.38
N ILE A 39 22.98 0.11 -16.84
CA ILE A 39 23.64 1.15 -17.64
C ILE A 39 24.67 0.51 -18.57
N GLY A 40 24.54 0.79 -19.87
CA GLY A 40 25.49 0.33 -20.90
C GLY A 40 25.37 -1.15 -21.29
N LYS A 41 24.41 -1.91 -20.72
CA LYS A 41 24.17 -3.31 -21.12
C LYS A 41 23.14 -3.38 -22.27
N PRO A 42 23.40 -4.16 -23.35
CA PRO A 42 22.41 -4.38 -24.39
C PRO A 42 21.22 -5.17 -23.86
N ILE A 43 20.03 -4.95 -24.44
CA ILE A 43 18.82 -5.67 -24.05
C ILE A 43 18.94 -7.12 -24.51
N LYS A 44 18.88 -8.06 -23.56
CA LYS A 44 18.92 -9.52 -23.81
C LYS A 44 17.67 -10.18 -23.23
N TYR A 45 17.27 -11.33 -23.77
CA TYR A 45 16.12 -12.10 -23.27
C TYR A 45 16.23 -12.50 -21.78
N ILE A 46 17.45 -12.60 -21.24
CA ILE A 46 17.70 -12.84 -19.82
C ILE A 46 17.18 -11.71 -18.94
N GLN A 47 16.98 -10.50 -19.46
CA GLN A 47 16.47 -9.37 -18.68
C GLN A 47 14.94 -9.39 -18.51
N ILE A 48 14.23 -10.37 -19.07
CA ILE A 48 12.76 -10.49 -18.91
C ILE A 48 12.36 -10.60 -17.42
N PRO A 49 12.97 -11.49 -16.60
CA PRO A 49 12.68 -11.54 -15.17
C PRO A 49 13.02 -10.24 -14.43
N LEU A 50 14.07 -9.52 -14.87
CA LEU A 50 14.42 -8.21 -14.31
C LEU A 50 13.32 -7.17 -14.57
N GLY A 51 12.81 -7.10 -15.80
CA GLY A 51 11.68 -6.24 -16.15
C GLY A 51 10.42 -6.61 -15.35
N GLY A 52 10.18 -7.91 -15.14
CA GLY A 52 9.12 -8.40 -14.27
C GLY A 52 9.28 -7.97 -12.81
N ALA A 53 10.50 -7.99 -12.28
CA ALA A 53 10.80 -7.53 -10.93
C ALA A 53 10.50 -6.03 -10.75
N VAL A 54 10.95 -5.20 -11.69
CA VAL A 54 10.69 -3.75 -11.69
C VAL A 54 9.19 -3.48 -11.79
N ALA A 55 8.47 -4.17 -12.68
CA ALA A 55 7.01 -4.03 -12.79
C ALA A 55 6.30 -4.41 -11.48
N ALA A 56 6.72 -5.50 -10.82
CA ALA A 56 6.17 -5.92 -9.54
C ALA A 56 6.40 -4.87 -8.43
N TRP A 57 7.60 -4.29 -8.34
CA TRP A 57 7.87 -3.20 -7.39
C TRP A 57 7.07 -1.92 -7.70
N CYS A 58 6.88 -1.56 -8.98
CA CYS A 58 6.01 -0.45 -9.37
C CYS A 58 4.55 -0.67 -8.93
N ILE A 59 4.02 -1.89 -9.11
CA ILE A 59 2.68 -2.25 -8.64
C ILE A 59 2.62 -2.18 -7.11
N SER A 60 3.65 -2.67 -6.41
CA SER A 60 3.74 -2.58 -4.95
C SER A 60 3.68 -1.12 -4.46
N ILE A 61 4.44 -0.21 -5.09
CA ILE A 61 4.41 1.23 -4.79
C ILE A 61 2.99 1.79 -5.02
N PHE A 62 2.36 1.47 -6.15
CA PHE A 62 1.01 1.94 -6.46
C PHE A 62 -0.01 1.48 -5.41
N CYS A 63 0.04 0.21 -5.01
CA CYS A 63 -0.81 -0.36 -3.97
C CYS A 63 -0.58 0.33 -2.62
N GLY A 64 0.68 0.58 -2.24
CA GLY A 64 1.02 1.27 -0.99
C GLY A 64 0.54 2.73 -0.95
N LEU A 65 0.71 3.47 -2.05
CA LEU A 65 0.20 4.84 -2.16
C LEU A 65 -1.34 4.88 -2.09
N ARG A 66 -2.03 3.94 -2.77
CA ARG A 66 -3.49 3.81 -2.68
C ARG A 66 -3.96 3.44 -1.29
N PHE A 67 -3.26 2.55 -0.61
CA PHE A 67 -3.54 2.20 0.79
C PHE A 67 -3.49 3.44 1.69
N ILE A 68 -2.42 4.25 1.59
CA ILE A 68 -2.29 5.49 2.37
C ILE A 68 -3.45 6.45 2.06
N GLN A 69 -3.81 6.63 0.79
CA GLN A 69 -4.95 7.48 0.40
C GLN A 69 -6.26 7.01 1.05
N TYR A 70 -6.56 5.70 1.00
CA TYR A 70 -7.79 5.17 1.62
C TYR A 70 -7.82 5.39 3.13
N GLN A 71 -6.67 5.29 3.80
CA GLN A 71 -6.61 5.50 5.23
C GLN A 71 -6.77 6.97 5.62
N ILE A 72 -6.21 7.91 4.83
CA ILE A 72 -6.45 9.35 4.99
C ILE A 72 -7.93 9.68 4.78
N SER A 73 -8.55 9.16 3.71
CA SER A 73 -9.99 9.32 3.48
C SER A 73 -10.84 8.69 4.59
N GLY A 74 -10.40 7.54 5.12
CA GLY A 74 -11.05 6.91 6.28
C GLY A 74 -10.99 7.79 7.52
N LEU A 75 -9.87 8.43 7.80
CA LEU A 75 -9.74 9.37 8.93
C LEU A 75 -10.68 10.57 8.75
N TYR A 76 -10.73 11.15 7.55
CA TYR A 76 -11.66 12.23 7.24
C TYR A 76 -13.13 11.81 7.47
N ASN A 77 -13.52 10.62 7.00
CA ASN A 77 -14.88 10.10 7.20
C ASN A 77 -15.19 9.81 8.67
N ASN A 78 -14.21 9.41 9.49
CA ASN A 78 -14.41 9.26 10.94
C ASN A 78 -14.65 10.61 11.62
N VAL A 79 -13.91 11.65 11.24
CA VAL A 79 -14.15 13.02 11.74
C VAL A 79 -15.56 13.48 11.35
N GLU A 80 -15.97 13.25 10.11
CA GLU A 80 -17.31 13.60 9.65
C GLU A 80 -18.40 12.80 10.37
N TYR A 81 -18.18 11.51 10.63
CA TYR A 81 -19.08 10.68 11.43
C TYR A 81 -19.31 11.25 12.83
N LEU A 82 -18.24 11.69 13.52
CA LEU A 82 -18.35 12.34 14.84
C LEU A 82 -19.13 13.65 14.77
N LYS A 83 -18.88 14.48 13.76
CA LYS A 83 -19.66 15.72 13.55
C LYS A 83 -21.15 15.44 13.30
N ILE A 84 -21.47 14.38 12.54
CA ILE A 84 -22.83 13.94 12.30
C ILE A 84 -23.50 13.48 13.60
N GLN A 85 -22.78 12.71 14.42
CA GLN A 85 -23.25 12.23 15.72
C GLN A 85 -23.52 13.39 16.69
N ASP A 86 -22.65 14.40 16.71
CA ASP A 86 -22.79 15.60 17.55
C ASP A 86 -23.80 16.62 16.97
N GLY A 87 -24.36 16.35 15.77
CA GLY A 87 -25.31 17.23 15.10
C GLY A 87 -24.70 18.54 14.59
N THR A 88 -23.37 18.59 14.44
CA THR A 88 -22.60 19.77 14.00
C THR A 88 -22.17 19.69 12.53
N SER A 89 -22.44 18.58 11.85
CA SER A 89 -22.14 18.41 10.43
C SER A 89 -23.03 19.31 9.56
N GLU A 90 -22.39 20.04 8.64
CA GLU A 90 -23.05 20.86 7.62
C GLU A 90 -24.00 20.04 6.72
N MET A 91 -23.71 18.75 6.51
CA MET A 91 -24.57 17.85 5.72
C MET A 91 -25.94 17.60 6.36
N ILE A 92 -26.07 17.79 7.68
CA ILE A 92 -27.27 17.45 8.45
C ILE A 92 -27.88 18.67 9.15
N ALA A 93 -27.21 19.82 9.06
CA ALA A 93 -27.64 21.09 9.65
C ALA A 93 -29.11 21.45 9.34
N TYR A 94 -29.65 21.01 8.20
CA TYR A 94 -31.02 21.30 7.77
C TYR A 94 -32.07 20.22 8.11
N ASN A 95 -31.68 18.97 8.42
CA ASN A 95 -32.62 17.89 8.70
C ASN A 95 -32.05 16.83 9.67
N LYS A 96 -32.19 17.11 10.97
CA LYS A 96 -31.76 16.22 12.07
C LYS A 96 -32.44 14.84 12.06
N GLY A 97 -33.56 14.66 11.34
CA GLY A 97 -34.19 13.36 11.16
C GLY A 97 -33.37 12.36 10.33
N LEU A 98 -32.35 12.84 9.59
CA LEU A 98 -31.50 12.02 8.73
C LEU A 98 -30.23 11.50 9.43
N ILE A 99 -29.95 11.92 10.66
CA ILE A 99 -28.81 11.44 11.47
C ILE A 99 -28.65 9.91 11.43
N PRO A 100 -29.68 9.09 11.71
CA PRO A 100 -29.51 7.63 11.72
C PRO A 100 -29.16 7.07 10.34
N GLN A 101 -29.72 7.62 9.26
CA GLN A 101 -29.41 7.19 7.90
C GLN A 101 -27.99 7.58 7.48
N ALA A 102 -27.57 8.80 7.83
CA ALA A 102 -26.23 9.30 7.54
C ALA A 102 -25.16 8.51 8.31
N LEU A 103 -25.42 8.17 9.58
CA LEU A 103 -24.53 7.31 10.38
C LEU A 103 -24.39 5.91 9.78
N ASN A 104 -25.48 5.30 9.31
CA ASN A 104 -25.45 4.00 8.64
C ASN A 104 -24.64 4.04 7.35
N MET A 105 -24.87 5.06 6.50
CA MET A 105 -24.13 5.23 5.25
C MET A 105 -22.63 5.43 5.50
N MET A 106 -22.27 6.27 6.47
CA MET A 106 -20.87 6.50 6.83
C MET A 106 -20.20 5.22 7.35
N ARG A 107 -20.93 4.41 8.13
CA ARG A 107 -20.44 3.10 8.59
C ARG A 107 -20.15 2.16 7.43
N GLU A 108 -21.05 2.05 6.46
CA GLU A 108 -20.83 1.22 5.26
C GLU A 108 -19.62 1.70 4.45
N ILE A 109 -19.45 3.01 4.29
CA ILE A 109 -18.28 3.60 3.60
C ILE A 109 -16.99 3.25 4.36
N LEU A 110 -16.99 3.37 5.68
CA LEU A 110 -15.83 3.04 6.53
C LEU A 110 -15.47 1.56 6.43
N GLU A 111 -16.44 0.65 6.53
CA GLU A 111 -16.22 -0.79 6.41
C GLU A 111 -15.70 -1.16 5.00
N LYS A 112 -16.29 -0.59 3.94
CA LYS A 112 -15.86 -0.81 2.55
C LYS A 112 -14.44 -0.29 2.30
N ASN A 113 -14.11 0.88 2.83
CA ASN A 113 -12.78 1.46 2.70
C ASN A 113 -11.74 0.64 3.50
N GLY A 114 -12.07 0.18 4.70
CA GLY A 114 -11.21 -0.71 5.48
C GLY A 114 -10.89 -2.02 4.76
N ASN A 115 -11.90 -2.66 4.16
CA ASN A 115 -11.70 -3.89 3.39
C ASN A 115 -10.84 -3.68 2.14
N LYS A 116 -11.02 -2.56 1.44
CA LYS A 116 -10.19 -2.21 0.27
C LYS A 116 -8.75 -1.91 0.69
N ALA A 117 -8.56 -1.15 1.76
CA ALA A 117 -7.25 -0.84 2.30
C ALA A 117 -6.49 -2.12 2.69
N SER A 118 -7.13 -3.04 3.41
CA SER A 118 -6.54 -4.34 3.77
C SER A 118 -6.10 -5.15 2.55
N LYS A 119 -6.95 -5.24 1.51
CA LYS A 119 -6.59 -5.93 0.26
C LYS A 119 -5.38 -5.29 -0.44
N LEU A 120 -5.31 -3.96 -0.47
CA LEU A 120 -4.19 -3.24 -1.09
C LEU A 120 -2.89 -3.43 -0.33
N ALA A 121 -2.93 -3.45 1.01
CA ALA A 121 -1.76 -3.76 1.83
C ALA A 121 -1.24 -5.18 1.53
N ASN A 122 -2.13 -6.18 1.47
CA ASN A 122 -1.72 -7.54 1.13
C ASN A 122 -1.13 -7.65 -0.30
N TRP A 123 -1.73 -6.96 -1.27
CA TRP A 123 -1.20 -6.91 -2.64
C TRP A 123 0.16 -6.21 -2.72
N GLN A 124 0.37 -5.15 -1.94
CA GLN A 124 1.66 -4.47 -1.85
C GLN A 124 2.76 -5.45 -1.39
N ASP A 125 2.50 -6.21 -0.33
CA ASP A 125 3.45 -7.19 0.20
C ASP A 125 3.74 -8.30 -0.81
N TRP A 126 2.69 -8.89 -1.40
CA TRP A 126 2.84 -9.95 -2.41
C TRP A 126 3.66 -9.49 -3.61
N CYS A 127 3.36 -8.31 -4.16
CA CYS A 127 4.12 -7.75 -5.28
C CYS A 127 5.57 -7.42 -4.90
N PHE A 128 5.81 -6.96 -3.66
CA PHE A 128 7.16 -6.70 -3.17
C PHE A 128 8.01 -7.97 -3.13
N TYR A 129 7.50 -9.03 -2.50
CA TYR A 129 8.20 -10.32 -2.42
C TYR A 129 8.36 -10.98 -3.79
N LEU A 130 7.34 -10.89 -4.66
CA LEU A 130 7.45 -11.37 -6.04
C LEU A 130 8.57 -10.65 -6.80
N GLY A 131 8.71 -9.33 -6.62
CA GLY A 131 9.79 -8.55 -7.22
C GLY A 131 11.17 -9.01 -6.74
N ILE A 132 11.34 -9.24 -5.44
CA ILE A 132 12.58 -9.79 -4.87
C ILE A 132 12.90 -11.15 -5.50
N PHE A 133 11.91 -12.04 -5.56
CA PHE A 133 12.10 -13.38 -6.13
C PHE A 133 12.54 -13.32 -7.60
N LEU A 134 11.86 -12.53 -8.43
CA LEU A 134 12.19 -12.36 -9.84
C LEU A 134 13.59 -11.76 -10.04
N PHE A 135 13.99 -10.81 -9.19
CA PHE A 135 15.32 -10.22 -9.21
C PHE A 135 16.40 -11.26 -8.88
N ILE A 136 16.19 -12.11 -7.86
CA ILE A 136 17.14 -13.18 -7.51
C ILE A 136 17.28 -14.17 -8.67
N VAL A 137 16.16 -14.60 -9.27
CA VAL A 137 16.17 -15.51 -10.43
C VAL A 137 16.96 -14.88 -11.59
N TRP A 138 16.71 -13.61 -11.91
CA TRP A 138 17.47 -12.88 -12.91
C TRP A 138 18.97 -12.90 -12.62
N HIS A 139 19.35 -12.58 -11.39
CA HIS A 139 20.75 -12.45 -11.00
C HIS A 139 21.50 -13.78 -11.13
N ILE A 140 20.88 -14.89 -10.73
CA ILE A 140 21.45 -16.24 -10.90
C ILE A 140 21.63 -16.56 -12.38
N LEU A 141 20.65 -16.25 -13.23
CA LEU A 141 20.74 -16.46 -14.68
C LEU A 141 21.82 -15.60 -15.34
N GLU A 142 22.04 -14.38 -14.86
CA GLU A 142 23.12 -13.52 -15.34
C GLU A 142 24.50 -14.08 -14.96
N MET A 143 24.63 -14.62 -13.74
CA MET A 143 25.86 -15.26 -13.26
C MET A 143 26.22 -16.52 -14.07
N THR A 144 25.26 -17.37 -14.41
CA THR A 144 25.56 -18.60 -15.19
C THR A 144 26.03 -18.31 -16.61
N GLN A 145 25.68 -17.16 -17.18
CA GLN A 145 26.15 -16.76 -18.52
C GLN A 145 27.50 -16.05 -18.51
N THR A 146 27.89 -15.50 -17.35
CA THR A 146 29.17 -14.80 -17.18
C THR A 146 30.26 -15.71 -16.62
N ALA A 147 29.89 -16.85 -16.03
CA ALA A 147 30.83 -17.89 -15.65
C ALA A 147 31.46 -18.54 -16.92
N PRO A 148 32.80 -18.55 -17.07
CA PRO A 148 33.43 -19.34 -18.12
C PRO A 148 33.13 -20.82 -17.88
N ALA A 149 32.79 -21.55 -18.94
CA ALA A 149 32.73 -23.01 -18.88
C ALA A 149 34.10 -23.55 -18.42
N CYS A 150 34.13 -24.18 -17.25
CA CYS A 150 35.28 -25.01 -16.83
C CYS A 150 35.35 -26.26 -17.69
#